data_AF-A0A3P7LM15-F1
#
_entry.id   AF-A0A3P7LM15-F1
#
_cell.length_a   1.000
_cell.length_b   1.000
_cell.length_c   1.000
_cell.angle_alpha   90.00
_cell.angle_beta   90.00
_cell.angle_gamma   90.00
#
_symmetry.space_group_name_H-M   'P 1'
#
loop_
_entity.id
_entity.type
_entity.pdbx_description
1 polymer ?
#
loop_
_entity_poly.entity_id
_entity_poly.type
_entity_poly.pdbx_seq_one_letter_code
_entity_poly.pdbx_strand_id
1 'polypeptide(L)'
;MVFYERNGEKRHEMVLQGAASERRVIDMQWDVESSCLFLHFRGEDFDEVEIWTVSNYDWKRQWSTRFEQKVTRVHWDIEKARLLCILFEDGTYCRLTFDLSPIVVNSTALVIATEELRLTEFDQCPVPPPMCGISSPVNRAIHAVAFDGKRMAVLSSDFILQNCEFSLTQTYFELAWGLHLLIRLVETEKYNDWSQQNILVVYGE
;
A
#
# COMPACT_ATOMS: atom_id res chain seq x y z
N MET A 1 -2.89 -16.87 -2.62
CA MET A 1 -2.68 -17.14 -1.20
C MET A 1 -3.93 -17.80 -0.63
N VAL A 2 -3.79 -18.95 0.02
CA VAL A 2 -4.91 -19.72 0.58
C VAL A 2 -4.67 -19.94 2.06
N PHE A 3 -5.69 -19.66 2.87
CA PHE A 3 -5.66 -19.78 4.33
C PHE A 3 -6.47 -20.99 4.76
N TYR A 4 -5.87 -21.77 5.65
CA TYR A 4 -6.46 -22.98 6.21
C TYR A 4 -6.62 -22.83 7.72
N GLU A 5 -7.63 -23.47 8.27
CA GLU A 5 -7.75 -23.68 9.71
C GLU A 5 -6.87 -24.84 10.17
N ARG A 6 -6.73 -24.99 11.49
CA ARG A 6 -5.94 -26.08 12.11
C ARG A 6 -6.44 -27.48 11.72
N ASN A 7 -7.73 -27.62 11.42
CA ASN A 7 -8.34 -28.86 10.97
C ASN A 7 -8.10 -29.16 9.47
N GLY A 8 -7.44 -28.26 8.73
CA GLY A 8 -7.17 -28.39 7.29
C GLY A 8 -8.28 -27.86 6.39
N GLU A 9 -9.35 -27.28 6.93
CA GLU A 9 -10.40 -26.67 6.12
C GLU A 9 -9.95 -25.33 5.54
N LYS A 10 -10.25 -25.10 4.27
CA LYS A 10 -9.98 -23.82 3.60
C LYS A 10 -10.95 -22.76 4.14
N ARG A 11 -10.40 -21.68 4.70
CA ARG A 11 -11.18 -20.57 5.27
C ARG A 11 -11.31 -19.39 4.32
N HIS A 12 -10.23 -19.06 3.63
CA HIS A 12 -10.19 -17.89 2.76
C HIS A 12 -9.15 -18.08 1.66
N GLU A 13 -9.33 -17.40 0.54
CA GLU A 13 -8.30 -17.27 -0.48
C GLU A 13 -8.32 -15.88 -1.08
N MET A 14 -7.15 -15.46 -1.53
CA MET A 14 -7.03 -14.27 -2.36
C MET A 14 -5.99 -14.52 -3.46
N VAL A 15 -6.17 -13.83 -4.58
CA VAL A 15 -5.26 -13.89 -5.71
C VAL A 15 -4.22 -12.79 -5.52
N LEU A 16 -2.94 -13.16 -5.50
CA LEU A 16 -1.86 -12.18 -5.53
C LEU A 16 -1.79 -11.63 -6.94
N GLN A 17 -1.80 -10.31 -7.07
CA GLN A 17 -1.76 -9.65 -8.36
C GLN A 17 -0.33 -9.63 -8.93
N GLY A 18 -0.21 -9.66 -10.26
CA GLY A 18 1.07 -9.73 -10.99
C GLY A 18 1.24 -11.05 -11.76
N ALA A 19 1.97 -11.02 -12.88
CA ALA A 19 2.17 -12.21 -13.71
C ALA A 19 2.99 -13.26 -12.96
N ALA A 20 2.36 -14.39 -12.61
CA ALA A 20 3.00 -15.49 -11.90
C ALA A 20 4.24 -16.06 -12.62
N SER A 21 4.38 -15.79 -13.92
CA SER A 21 5.55 -16.15 -14.73
C SER A 21 6.79 -15.27 -14.49
N GLU A 22 6.63 -14.09 -13.88
CA GLU A 22 7.70 -13.09 -13.78
C GLU A 22 8.40 -13.07 -12.41
N ARG A 23 7.84 -13.75 -11.40
CA ARG A 23 8.39 -13.75 -10.05
C ARG A 23 8.03 -15.01 -9.26
N ARG A 24 8.97 -15.51 -8.47
CA ARG A 24 8.77 -16.63 -7.53
C ARG A 24 8.61 -16.13 -6.10
N VAL A 25 7.71 -16.74 -5.33
CA VAL A 25 7.63 -16.49 -3.88
C VAL A 25 8.83 -17.17 -3.22
N ILE A 26 9.61 -16.40 -2.46
CA ILE A 26 10.77 -16.87 -1.70
C ILE A 26 10.38 -17.13 -0.25
N ASP A 27 9.63 -16.21 0.34
CA ASP A 27 9.34 -16.21 1.75
C ASP A 27 7.99 -15.54 2.04
N MET A 28 7.37 -15.96 3.14
CA MET A 28 6.10 -15.46 3.62
C MET A 28 6.04 -15.59 5.14
N GLN A 29 5.97 -14.46 5.85
CA GLN A 29 6.08 -14.44 7.31
C GLN A 29 5.08 -13.47 7.93
N TRP A 30 4.39 -13.91 8.99
CA TRP A 30 3.64 -13.02 9.86
C TRP A 30 4.58 -12.31 10.84
N ASP A 31 4.25 -11.07 11.19
CA ASP A 31 4.86 -10.42 12.35
C ASP A 31 4.35 -11.05 13.66
N VAL A 32 4.97 -10.68 14.79
CA VAL A 32 4.66 -11.27 16.11
C VAL A 32 3.21 -11.04 16.56
N GLU A 33 2.56 -9.97 16.10
CA GLU A 33 1.16 -9.65 16.42
C GLU A 33 0.15 -10.16 15.38
N SER A 34 0.61 -10.82 14.30
CA SER A 34 -0.24 -11.16 13.14
C SER A 34 -0.97 -9.95 12.54
N SER A 35 -0.40 -8.76 12.69
CA SER A 35 -0.91 -7.49 12.16
C SER A 35 -0.46 -7.26 10.72
N CYS A 36 0.73 -7.76 10.37
CA CYS A 36 1.31 -7.66 9.03
C CYS A 36 1.73 -9.03 8.52
N LEU A 37 1.37 -9.32 7.27
CA LEU A 37 1.91 -10.42 6.50
C LEU A 37 2.95 -9.88 5.52
N PHE A 38 4.18 -10.34 5.67
CA PHE A 38 5.26 -10.10 4.73
C PHE A 38 5.26 -11.14 3.62
N LEU A 39 5.52 -10.68 2.39
CA LEU A 39 5.77 -11.51 1.22
C LEU A 39 7.05 -11.07 0.53
N HIS A 40 7.93 -12.01 0.21
CA HIS A 40 9.14 -11.81 -0.59
C HIS A 40 9.01 -12.53 -1.93
N PHE A 41 9.19 -11.78 -3.00
CA PHE A 41 9.28 -12.30 -4.35
C PHE A 41 10.67 -12.07 -4.93
N ARG A 42 11.08 -12.98 -5.81
CA ARG A 42 12.29 -12.83 -6.63
C ARG A 42 11.94 -12.92 -8.10
N GLY A 43 12.25 -11.88 -8.85
CA GLY A 43 12.26 -11.86 -10.31
C GLY A 43 13.64 -12.25 -10.87
N GLU A 44 13.85 -11.95 -12.14
CA GLU A 44 15.15 -12.17 -12.82
C GLU A 44 16.23 -11.21 -12.29
N ASP A 45 15.91 -9.91 -12.27
CA ASP A 45 16.86 -8.84 -11.94
C ASP A 45 16.47 -8.04 -10.69
N PHE A 46 15.47 -8.49 -9.93
CA PHE A 46 15.00 -7.77 -8.75
C PHE A 46 14.46 -8.71 -7.67
N ASP A 47 14.52 -8.23 -6.43
CA ASP A 47 13.71 -8.72 -5.32
C ASP A 47 12.61 -7.72 -5.02
N GLU A 48 11.39 -8.21 -4.79
CA GLU A 48 10.24 -7.40 -4.41
C GLU A 48 9.76 -7.86 -3.05
N VAL A 49 9.48 -6.90 -2.16
CA VAL A 49 8.88 -7.18 -0.87
C VAL A 49 7.58 -6.44 -0.74
N GLU A 50 6.60 -7.07 -0.11
CA GLU A 50 5.26 -6.53 0.08
C GLU A 50 4.83 -6.72 1.54
N ILE A 51 4.14 -5.71 2.08
CA ILE A 51 3.43 -5.80 3.36
C ILE A 51 1.93 -5.79 3.10
N TRP A 52 1.29 -6.83 3.62
CA TRP A 52 -0.13 -7.07 3.53
C TRP A 52 -0.77 -6.98 4.90
N THR A 53 -1.97 -6.41 4.93
CA THR A 53 -2.82 -6.38 6.13
C THR A 53 -4.21 -6.89 5.78
N VAL A 54 -4.96 -7.29 6.80
CA VAL A 54 -6.35 -7.72 6.65
C VAL A 54 -7.22 -7.08 7.72
N SER A 55 -8.35 -6.55 7.30
CA SER A 55 -9.40 -6.06 8.19
C SER A 55 -10.75 -6.33 7.53
N ASN A 56 -11.73 -6.84 8.27
CA ASN A 56 -13.05 -7.22 7.73
C ASN A 56 -12.98 -8.13 6.49
N TYR A 57 -12.05 -9.10 6.50
CA TYR A 57 -11.77 -10.03 5.37
C TYR A 57 -11.29 -9.35 4.07
N ASP A 58 -10.94 -8.06 4.13
CA ASP A 58 -10.43 -7.30 3.01
C ASP A 58 -8.90 -7.21 3.09
N TRP A 59 -8.24 -8.02 2.26
CA TRP A 59 -6.78 -8.10 2.18
C TRP A 59 -6.21 -6.98 1.32
N LYS A 60 -5.27 -6.23 1.88
CA LYS A 60 -4.70 -5.04 1.26
C LYS A 60 -3.19 -5.11 1.27
N ARG A 61 -2.58 -4.94 0.11
CA ARG A 61 -1.16 -4.60 0.00
C ARG A 61 -1.00 -3.13 0.34
N GLN A 62 -0.55 -2.83 1.56
CA GLN A 62 -0.39 -1.45 2.03
C GLN A 62 0.97 -0.85 1.69
N TRP A 63 1.96 -1.70 1.43
CA TRP A 63 3.29 -1.24 1.03
C TRP A 63 3.97 -2.28 0.13
N SER A 64 4.74 -1.79 -0.83
CA SER A 64 5.59 -2.60 -1.70
C SER A 64 6.84 -1.83 -2.08
N THR A 65 7.93 -2.56 -2.32
CA THR A 65 9.13 -1.98 -2.90
C THR A 65 9.95 -3.01 -3.66
N ARG A 66 10.77 -2.53 -4.60
CA ARG A 66 11.70 -3.35 -5.37
C ARG A 66 13.14 -2.96 -5.07
N PHE A 67 13.98 -3.98 -4.96
CA PHE A 67 15.41 -3.88 -4.77
C PHE A 67 16.11 -4.53 -5.97
N GLU A 68 17.07 -3.82 -6.56
CA GLU A 68 18.00 -4.41 -7.52
C GLU A 68 18.97 -5.37 -6.80
N GLN A 69 19.32 -5.03 -5.54
CA GLN A 69 20.15 -5.88 -4.70
C GLN A 69 19.35 -7.08 -4.17
N LYS A 70 19.91 -8.28 -4.30
CA LYS A 70 19.29 -9.50 -3.78
C LYS A 70 19.18 -9.47 -2.26
N VAL A 71 18.00 -9.80 -1.76
CA VAL A 71 17.72 -10.02 -0.35
C VAL A 71 18.20 -11.43 0.04
N THR A 72 19.07 -11.52 1.03
CA THR A 72 19.60 -12.81 1.52
C THR A 72 18.86 -13.31 2.73
N ARG A 73 18.38 -12.42 3.60
CA ARG A 73 17.64 -12.78 4.81
C ARG A 73 16.63 -11.70 5.19
N VAL A 74 15.47 -12.14 5.64
CA VAL A 74 14.43 -11.29 6.21
C VAL A 74 13.91 -11.89 7.50
N HIS A 75 13.76 -11.05 8.52
CA HIS A 75 13.09 -11.42 9.77
C HIS A 75 12.31 -10.24 10.33
N TRP A 76 11.11 -10.53 10.83
CA TRP A 76 10.47 -9.65 11.80
C TRP A 76 11.26 -9.64 13.12
N ASP A 77 11.25 -8.50 13.80
CA ASP A 77 11.72 -8.41 15.17
C ASP A 77 10.84 -9.31 16.06
N ILE A 78 11.47 -10.03 16.98
CA ILE A 78 10.82 -11.06 17.80
C ILE A 78 10.02 -10.47 18.97
N GLU A 79 10.29 -9.22 19.35
CA GLU A 79 9.64 -8.52 20.45
C GLU A 79 8.80 -7.35 19.96
N LYS A 80 9.21 -6.71 18.86
CA LYS A 80 8.55 -5.52 18.30
C LYS A 80 7.78 -5.87 17.04
N ALA A 81 6.47 -5.85 17.15
CA ALA A 81 5.59 -5.94 15.99
C ALA A 81 5.91 -4.86 14.96
N ARG A 82 5.68 -5.20 13.68
CA ARG A 82 5.86 -4.28 12.53
C ARG A 82 7.28 -3.73 12.32
N LEU A 83 8.29 -4.26 13.00
CA LEU A 83 9.70 -3.95 12.73
C LEU A 83 10.33 -5.08 11.91
N LEU A 84 10.62 -4.81 10.64
CA LEU A 84 11.23 -5.76 9.69
C LEU A 84 12.71 -5.48 9.51
N CYS A 85 13.52 -6.53 9.51
CA CYS A 85 14.95 -6.48 9.27
C CYS A 85 15.28 -7.19 7.94
N ILE A 86 16.01 -6.53 7.05
CA ILE A 86 16.40 -7.06 5.74
C ILE A 86 17.93 -7.01 5.61
N LEU A 87 18.53 -8.14 5.25
CA LEU A 87 19.95 -8.24 4.88
C LEU A 87 20.06 -8.52 3.39
N PHE A 88 20.95 -7.78 2.73
CA PHE A 88 21.22 -7.88 1.31
C PHE A 88 22.51 -8.65 1.03
N GLU A 89 22.72 -9.08 -0.22
CA GLU A 89 23.88 -9.88 -0.64
C GLU A 89 25.20 -9.10 -0.59
N ASP A 90 25.17 -7.79 -0.76
CA ASP A 90 26.30 -6.88 -0.61
C ASP A 90 26.68 -6.61 0.87
N GLY A 91 25.92 -7.16 1.83
CA GLY A 91 26.09 -6.95 3.25
C GLY A 91 25.33 -5.73 3.79
N THR A 92 24.60 -4.99 2.95
CA THR A 92 23.74 -3.89 3.40
C THR A 92 22.63 -4.40 4.29
N TYR A 93 22.32 -3.65 5.35
CA TYR A 93 21.29 -4.00 6.34
C TYR A 93 20.30 -2.85 6.50
N CYS A 94 19.01 -3.18 6.44
CA CYS A 94 17.92 -2.23 6.58
C CYS A 94 16.95 -2.65 7.69
N ARG A 95 16.43 -1.67 8.43
CA ARG A 95 15.32 -1.82 9.37
C ARG A 95 14.16 -0.94 8.94
N LEU A 96 12.99 -1.53 8.81
CA LEU A 96 11.76 -0.84 8.42
C LEU A 96 10.74 -1.00 9.54
N THR A 97 10.18 0.11 10.00
CA THR A 97 9.05 0.10 10.95
C THR A 97 7.79 0.49 10.20
N PHE A 98 6.75 -0.33 10.27
CA PHE A 98 5.47 -0.05 9.65
C PHE A 98 4.49 0.53 10.66
N ASP A 99 3.93 1.68 10.32
CA ASP A 99 2.78 2.25 11.01
C ASP A 99 1.52 1.90 10.23
N LEU A 100 0.52 1.34 10.91
CA LEU A 100 -0.78 0.98 10.33
C LEU A 100 -1.83 2.05 10.63
N SER A 101 -1.42 3.19 11.19
CA SER A 101 -2.30 4.32 11.45
C SER A 101 -2.97 4.76 10.14
N PRO A 102 -4.30 4.98 10.15
CA PRO A 102 -4.99 5.44 8.97
C PRO A 102 -4.53 6.87 8.62
N ILE A 103 -4.42 7.16 7.32
CA ILE A 103 -4.19 8.53 6.85
C ILE A 103 -5.52 9.26 6.97
N VAL A 104 -5.62 10.19 7.91
CA VAL A 104 -6.84 10.97 8.15
C VAL A 104 -6.49 12.45 8.15
N VAL A 105 -7.17 13.21 7.30
CA VAL A 105 -7.07 14.67 7.25
C VAL A 105 -8.48 15.24 7.36
N ASN A 106 -8.72 16.08 8.37
CA ASN A 106 -10.06 16.55 8.73
C ASN A 106 -11.02 15.36 8.98
N SER A 107 -12.11 15.27 8.22
CA SER A 107 -13.10 14.19 8.23
C SER A 107 -12.84 13.11 7.15
N THR A 108 -11.76 13.23 6.37
CA THR A 108 -11.49 12.35 5.23
C THR A 108 -10.43 11.32 5.61
N ALA A 109 -10.79 10.04 5.54
CA ALA A 109 -9.85 8.93 5.64
C ALA A 109 -9.42 8.45 4.26
N LEU A 110 -8.11 8.24 4.10
CA LEU A 110 -7.49 7.64 2.94
C LEU A 110 -6.92 6.26 3.31
N VAL A 111 -7.27 5.25 2.51
CA VAL A 111 -6.81 3.88 2.69
C VAL A 111 -6.12 3.41 1.43
N ILE A 112 -4.89 2.90 1.60
CA ILE A 112 -4.16 2.17 0.57
C ILE A 112 -4.75 0.77 0.48
N ALA A 113 -5.43 0.46 -0.63
CA ALA A 113 -5.80 -0.88 -1.02
C ALA A 113 -4.86 -1.38 -2.13
N THR A 114 -5.02 -2.64 -2.55
CA THR A 114 -4.04 -3.32 -3.41
C THR A 114 -3.90 -2.70 -4.81
N GLU A 115 -5.01 -2.24 -5.39
CA GLU A 115 -5.11 -1.72 -6.77
C GLU A 115 -5.82 -0.36 -6.83
N GLU A 116 -6.11 0.23 -5.67
CA GLU A 116 -6.85 1.49 -5.58
C GLU A 116 -6.55 2.22 -4.28
N LEU A 117 -6.76 3.53 -4.32
CA LEU A 117 -6.78 4.41 -3.16
C LEU A 117 -8.23 4.71 -2.84
N ARG A 118 -8.65 4.40 -1.61
CA ARG A 118 -10.02 4.55 -1.15
C ARG A 118 -10.14 5.75 -0.23
N LEU A 119 -11.06 6.67 -0.53
CA LEU A 119 -11.36 7.81 0.33
C LEU A 119 -12.78 7.69 0.91
N THR A 120 -12.90 8.05 2.18
CA THR A 120 -14.19 8.15 2.88
C THR A 120 -14.25 9.48 3.63
N GLU A 121 -15.20 10.32 3.24
CA GLU A 121 -15.51 11.59 3.90
C GLU A 121 -16.59 11.35 4.97
N PHE A 122 -16.19 11.24 6.24
CA PHE A 122 -17.09 10.85 7.32
C PHE A 122 -18.14 11.89 7.69
N ASP A 123 -17.93 13.15 7.35
CA ASP A 123 -18.89 14.25 7.54
C ASP A 123 -19.97 14.29 6.45
N GLN A 124 -19.70 13.73 5.27
CA GLN A 124 -20.65 13.68 4.15
C GLN A 124 -21.32 12.31 4.02
N CYS A 125 -20.54 11.23 4.02
CA CYS A 125 -21.01 9.88 3.77
C CYS A 125 -20.21 8.85 4.60
N PRO A 126 -20.60 8.60 5.86
CA PRO A 126 -19.93 7.62 6.70
C PRO A 126 -20.29 6.19 6.25
N VAL A 127 -19.48 5.63 5.35
CA VAL A 127 -19.60 4.24 4.89
C VAL A 127 -18.64 3.32 5.66
N PRO A 128 -19.08 2.11 6.07
CA PRO A 128 -18.25 1.17 6.81
C PRO A 128 -17.21 0.47 5.90
N PRO A 129 -16.01 0.15 6.40
CA PRO A 129 -15.06 -0.69 5.67
C PRO A 129 -15.67 -2.09 5.38
N PRO A 130 -15.39 -2.69 4.21
CA PRO A 130 -14.40 -2.27 3.21
C PRO A 130 -14.87 -1.21 2.20
N MET A 131 -16.10 -0.73 2.31
CA MET A 131 -16.67 0.26 1.40
C MET A 131 -15.99 1.63 1.57
N CYS A 132 -16.06 2.44 0.51
CA CYS A 132 -15.54 3.80 0.48
C CYS A 132 -16.48 4.71 -0.32
N GLY A 133 -16.39 6.02 -0.10
CA GLY A 133 -17.15 6.99 -0.88
C GLY A 133 -16.56 7.19 -2.28
N ILE A 134 -15.23 7.17 -2.35
CA ILE A 134 -14.45 7.38 -3.57
C ILE A 134 -13.39 6.29 -3.67
N SER A 135 -13.21 5.74 -4.87
CA SER A 135 -12.06 4.92 -5.23
C SER A 135 -11.33 5.50 -6.43
N SER A 136 -10.01 5.56 -6.35
CA SER A 136 -9.11 5.89 -7.45
C SER A 136 -8.22 4.69 -7.77
N PRO A 137 -8.31 4.08 -8.96
CA PRO A 137 -7.44 2.98 -9.32
C PRO A 137 -5.97 3.44 -9.35
N VAL A 138 -5.07 2.55 -8.94
CA VAL A 138 -3.62 2.70 -9.12
C VAL A 138 -3.10 1.59 -10.02
N ASN A 139 -2.26 1.97 -10.98
CA ASN A 139 -1.71 1.04 -11.96
C ASN A 139 -0.42 0.35 -11.47
N ARG A 140 0.06 0.70 -10.28
CA ARG A 140 1.33 0.23 -9.70
C ARG A 140 1.16 0.01 -8.20
N ALA A 141 1.96 -0.89 -7.65
CA ALA A 141 2.01 -1.07 -6.21
C ALA A 141 2.54 0.21 -5.55
N ILE A 142 1.98 0.56 -4.40
CA ILE A 142 2.27 1.80 -3.70
C ILE A 142 3.43 1.60 -2.72
N HIS A 143 4.37 2.53 -2.74
CA HIS A 143 5.47 2.64 -1.78
C HIS A 143 5.18 3.67 -0.69
N ALA A 144 4.68 4.85 -1.06
CA ALA A 144 4.33 5.91 -0.12
C ALA A 144 3.20 6.77 -0.67
N VAL A 145 2.43 7.40 0.23
CA VAL A 145 1.39 8.36 -0.10
C VAL A 145 1.44 9.54 0.86
N ALA A 146 1.28 10.74 0.32
CA ALA A 146 1.01 11.96 1.08
C ALA A 146 -0.34 12.53 0.65
N PHE A 147 -1.13 13.03 1.59
CA PHE A 147 -2.45 13.59 1.34
C PHE A 147 -2.69 14.81 2.24
N ASP A 148 -3.14 15.93 1.67
CA ASP A 148 -3.40 17.18 2.41
C ASP A 148 -4.90 17.51 2.52
N GLY A 149 -5.78 16.58 2.15
CA GLY A 149 -7.23 16.79 2.07
C GLY A 149 -7.73 17.19 0.68
N LYS A 150 -6.85 17.66 -0.21
CA LYS A 150 -7.21 18.06 -1.59
C LYS A 150 -6.29 17.46 -2.65
N ARG A 151 -5.01 17.33 -2.31
CA ARG A 151 -3.95 16.87 -3.19
C ARG A 151 -3.33 15.63 -2.59
N MET A 152 -2.89 14.75 -3.48
CA MET A 152 -2.29 13.49 -3.12
C MET A 152 -1.05 13.27 -3.97
N ALA A 153 0.05 12.94 -3.33
CA ALA A 153 1.27 12.49 -3.99
C ALA A 153 1.43 11.00 -3.72
N VAL A 154 1.54 10.19 -4.78
CA VAL A 154 1.69 8.73 -4.70
C VAL A 154 3.04 8.37 -5.27
N LEU A 155 3.88 7.72 -4.47
CA LEU A 155 5.12 7.12 -4.91
C LEU A 155 4.90 5.62 -5.09
N SER A 156 5.13 5.10 -6.29
CA SER A 156 5.02 3.67 -6.59
C SER A 156 6.26 2.89 -6.16
N SER A 157 6.14 1.56 -6.14
CA SER A 157 7.23 0.63 -5.79
C SER A 157 8.42 0.63 -6.76
N ASP A 158 8.24 1.18 -7.96
CA ASP A 158 9.30 1.48 -8.95
C ASP A 158 9.73 2.95 -8.93
N PHE A 159 9.47 3.65 -7.83
CA PHE A 159 9.90 5.01 -7.55
C PHE A 159 9.41 6.06 -8.56
N ILE A 160 8.21 5.84 -9.11
CA ILE A 160 7.52 6.82 -9.93
C ILE A 160 6.59 7.62 -9.02
N LEU A 161 6.84 8.93 -8.93
CA LEU A 161 6.00 9.88 -8.21
C LEU A 161 4.87 10.36 -9.12
N GLN A 162 3.63 10.32 -8.66
CA GLN A 162 2.46 10.84 -9.34
C GLN A 162 1.74 11.84 -8.42
N ASN A 163 1.53 13.05 -8.91
CA ASN A 163 0.75 14.08 -8.21
C ASN A 163 -0.68 14.09 -8.75
N CYS A 164 -1.64 13.90 -7.87
CA CYS A 164 -3.07 13.88 -8.16
C CYS A 164 -3.76 14.99 -7.39
N GLU A 165 -4.54 15.82 -8.07
CA GLU A 165 -5.47 16.74 -7.41
C GLU A 165 -6.88 16.19 -7.46
N PHE A 166 -7.54 16.22 -6.30
CA PHE A 166 -8.96 15.94 -6.18
C PHE A 166 -9.71 17.27 -6.14
N SER A 167 -10.48 17.54 -7.20
CA SER A 167 -11.53 18.56 -7.14
C SER A 167 -12.88 17.86 -7.08
N LEU A 168 -13.57 18.03 -5.96
CA LEU A 168 -14.99 17.67 -5.86
C LEU A 168 -15.77 18.73 -6.62
N THR A 169 -16.13 18.43 -7.87
CA THR A 169 -17.15 19.20 -8.59
C THR A 169 -18.52 18.64 -8.22
N GLN A 170 -19.24 19.34 -7.34
CA GLN A 170 -20.68 19.17 -7.25
C GLN A 170 -21.29 19.77 -8.51
N THR A 171 -21.67 18.94 -9.47
CA THR A 171 -22.46 19.39 -10.62
C THR A 171 -23.93 19.19 -10.29
N TYR A 172 -24.66 20.27 -10.08
CA TYR A 172 -26.12 20.23 -9.94
C TYR A 172 -26.73 19.98 -11.31
N PHE A 173 -27.06 18.73 -11.63
CA PHE A 173 -27.98 18.43 -12.71
C PHE A 173 -29.38 18.27 -12.11
N GLU A 174 -30.32 19.13 -12.54
CA GLU A 174 -31.74 18.88 -12.33
C GLU A 174 -32.03 17.44 -12.80
N LEU A 175 -32.36 16.56 -11.85
CA LEU A 175 -32.74 15.14 -11.97
C LEU A 175 -31.69 14.05 -11.63
N ALA A 176 -30.47 14.37 -11.20
CA ALA A 176 -29.60 13.35 -10.59
C ALA A 176 -28.60 13.94 -9.59
N TRP A 177 -28.66 13.50 -8.33
CA TRP A 177 -27.60 13.73 -7.35
C TRP A 177 -26.41 12.85 -7.75
N GLY A 178 -25.38 13.44 -8.35
CA GLY A 178 -24.14 12.77 -8.68
C GLY A 178 -22.94 13.60 -8.28
N LEU A 179 -22.10 13.07 -7.39
CA LEU A 179 -20.75 13.63 -7.19
C LEU A 179 -19.90 13.22 -8.38
N HIS A 180 -19.38 14.18 -9.13
CA HIS A 180 -18.38 13.93 -10.16
C HIS A 180 -17.00 14.25 -9.61
N LEU A 181 -16.19 13.20 -9.45
CA LEU A 181 -14.79 13.32 -9.08
C LEU A 181 -13.93 13.52 -10.34
N LEU A 182 -13.20 14.62 -10.39
CA LEU A 182 -12.14 14.82 -11.37
C LEU A 182 -10.81 14.56 -10.67
N ILE A 183 -10.10 13.51 -11.11
CA ILE A 183 -8.71 13.27 -10.72
C ILE A 183 -7.84 13.80 -11.84
N ARG A 184 -7.07 14.84 -11.56
CA ARG A 184 -6.12 15.39 -12.52
C ARG A 184 -4.73 14.91 -12.14
N LEU A 185 -4.12 14.11 -13.00
CA LEU A 185 -2.68 13.86 -12.95
C LEU A 185 -1.97 15.15 -13.32
N VAL A 186 -1.25 15.73 -12.37
CA VAL A 186 -0.56 17.01 -12.55
C VAL A 186 0.85 16.78 -13.07
N GLU A 187 1.55 15.77 -12.54
CA GLU A 187 2.96 15.56 -12.82
C GLU A 187 3.38 14.11 -12.58
N THR A 188 4.44 13.67 -13.27
CA THR A 188 5.06 12.36 -13.05
C THR A 188 6.58 12.47 -13.12
N GLU A 189 7.27 11.99 -12.09
CA GLU A 189 8.74 11.98 -11.99
C GLU A 189 9.25 10.59 -11.60
N LYS A 190 10.49 10.25 -11.97
CA LYS A 190 11.14 8.98 -11.61
C LYS A 190 12.36 9.24 -10.73
N TYR A 191 12.42 8.57 -9.59
CA TYR A 191 13.55 8.61 -8.66
C TYR A 191 14.38 7.31 -8.77
N ASN A 192 15.69 7.38 -8.54
CA ASN A 192 16.62 6.26 -8.78
C ASN A 192 17.43 5.83 -7.54
N ASP A 193 17.23 6.41 -6.35
CA ASP A 193 18.10 6.12 -5.20
C ASP A 193 17.37 6.01 -3.86
N TRP A 194 17.65 4.91 -3.16
CA TRP A 194 17.25 4.62 -1.78
C TRP A 194 18.00 5.49 -0.76
N SER A 195 19.23 5.92 -1.07
CA SER A 195 20.14 6.58 -0.11
C SER A 195 19.73 8.02 0.24
N GLN A 196 18.83 8.63 -0.54
CA GLN A 196 18.38 10.02 -0.34
C GLN A 196 16.96 10.17 0.20
N GLN A 197 16.23 9.08 0.41
CA GLN A 197 14.83 9.14 0.84
C GLN A 197 14.71 8.79 2.32
N ASN A 198 14.92 9.81 3.16
CA ASN A 198 14.13 9.91 4.37
C ASN A 198 12.67 9.70 3.97
N ILE A 199 12.01 8.74 4.63
CA ILE A 199 10.57 8.50 4.50
C ILE A 199 9.88 9.85 4.39
N LEU A 200 9.25 10.13 3.25
CA LEU A 200 8.48 11.36 3.06
C LEU A 200 7.19 11.21 3.89
N VAL A 201 7.29 11.36 5.21
CA VAL A 201 6.15 11.60 6.07
C VAL A 201 5.82 13.08 5.90
N VAL A 202 4.96 13.40 4.94
CA VAL A 202 4.38 14.73 4.86
C VAL A 202 3.37 14.83 6.00
N TYR A 203 3.79 15.39 7.13
CA TYR A 203 2.86 15.91 8.11
C TYR A 203 2.23 17.18 7.51
N GLY A 204 0.90 17.19 7.37
CA GLY A 204 0.17 18.44 7.19
C GLY A 204 0.17 19.21 8.50
N GLU A 205 0.60 20.46 8.48
CA GLU A 205 0.33 21.43 9.56
C GLU A 205 -1.16 21.77 9.63
#